data_AF-A0A530MJY7-F1
#
_entry.id   AF-A0A530MJY7-F1
#
_cell.length_a   1.000
_cell.length_b   1.000
_cell.length_c   1.000
_cell.angle_alpha   90.00
_cell.angle_beta   90.00
_cell.angle_gamma   90.00
#
_symmetry.space_group_name_H-M   'P 1'
#
loop_
_entity.id
_entity.type
_entity.pdbx_description
1 polymer ?
#
loop_
_entity_poly.entity_id
_entity_poly.type
_entity_poly.pdbx_seq_one_letter_code
_entity_poly.pdbx_strand_id
1 'polypeptide(L)'
;SEGMVRVKAPGNVPFWSVSVYDRSGHNIYSFNDHSATGRVLDSIVLTPAQMIEIRKDLPEELQGAIFVEAPIDEGMFVIRSFVPDDSWKPIVSRFLERSSCELQGY
;
A
#
# COMPACT_ATOMS: atom_id res chain seq x y z
N SER A 1 17.61 4.67 -2.63
CA SER A 1 16.51 5.50 -2.13
C SER A 1 16.72 5.87 -0.65
N GLU A 2 16.04 6.90 -0.16
CA GLU A 2 16.14 7.43 1.22
C GLU A 2 15.43 6.58 2.29
N GLY A 3 14.76 5.50 1.90
CA GLY A 3 13.98 4.64 2.81
C GLY A 3 12.95 3.82 2.05
N MET A 4 12.20 2.99 2.77
CA MET A 4 11.03 2.28 2.26
C MET A 4 9.79 3.16 2.45
N VAL A 5 8.77 3.00 1.62
CA VAL A 5 7.52 3.77 1.72
C VAL A 5 6.42 2.90 2.28
N ARG A 6 5.74 3.35 3.33
CA ARG A 6 4.56 2.69 3.89
C ARG A 6 3.30 3.38 3.40
N VAL A 7 2.38 2.60 2.87
CA VAL A 7 1.07 3.04 2.41
C VAL A 7 0.01 2.41 3.29
N LYS A 8 -0.82 3.24 3.92
CA LYS A 8 -1.95 2.81 4.74
C LYS A 8 -3.23 3.43 4.25
N ALA A 9 -4.34 2.74 4.43
CA ALA A 9 -5.67 3.37 4.40
C ALA A 9 -6.57 2.72 5.46
N PRO A 10 -6.82 3.42 6.59
CA PRO A 10 -7.65 2.88 7.65
C PRO A 10 -9.14 3.03 7.30
N GLY A 11 -9.89 1.96 7.49
CA GLY A 11 -11.34 1.95 7.34
C GLY A 11 -11.86 0.68 6.69
N ASN A 12 -13.17 0.50 6.79
CA ASN A 12 -13.86 -0.64 6.19
C ASN A 12 -14.65 -0.15 4.99
N VAL A 13 -14.26 -0.62 3.81
CA VAL A 13 -14.98 -0.43 2.55
C VAL A 13 -15.28 -1.79 1.94
N PRO A 14 -16.31 -1.91 1.07
CA PRO A 14 -16.71 -3.20 0.52
C PRO A 14 -15.63 -3.88 -0.31
N PHE A 15 -14.81 -3.08 -0.99
CA PHE A 15 -13.66 -3.54 -1.76
C PHE A 15 -12.66 -2.40 -1.93
N TRP A 16 -11.36 -2.72 -1.88
CA TRP A 16 -10.30 -1.84 -2.33
C TRP A 16 -9.23 -2.61 -3.13
N SER A 17 -8.54 -1.91 -4.02
CA SER A 17 -7.39 -2.41 -4.74
C SER A 17 -6.28 -1.36 -4.77
N VAL A 18 -5.05 -1.82 -4.87
CA VAL A 18 -3.85 -1.01 -5.01
C VAL A 18 -3.10 -1.43 -6.26
N SER A 19 -2.57 -0.44 -6.97
CA SER A 19 -1.66 -0.63 -8.09
C SER A 19 -0.43 0.25 -7.91
N VAL A 20 0.74 -0.30 -8.17
CA VAL A 20 2.04 0.37 -8.10
C VAL A 20 2.52 0.60 -9.52
N TYR A 21 2.88 1.84 -9.83
CA TYR A 21 3.39 2.22 -11.14
C TYR A 21 4.81 2.79 -11.04
N ASP A 22 5.63 2.50 -12.03
CA ASP A 22 6.92 3.18 -12.22
C ASP A 22 6.74 4.59 -12.81
N ARG A 23 7.84 5.34 -12.92
CA ARG A 23 7.85 6.70 -13.51
C ARG A 23 7.32 6.76 -14.94
N SER A 24 7.46 5.69 -15.72
CA SER A 24 6.91 5.59 -17.08
C SER A 24 5.42 5.25 -17.13
N GLY A 25 4.79 4.97 -15.98
CA GLY A 25 3.38 4.60 -15.88
C GLY A 25 3.13 3.12 -16.15
N HIS A 26 4.14 2.25 -16.09
CA HIS A 26 3.92 0.80 -16.16
C HIS A 26 3.44 0.29 -14.81
N ASN A 27 2.37 -0.51 -14.82
CA ASN A 27 1.91 -1.22 -13.63
C ASN A 27 2.89 -2.37 -13.32
N ILE A 28 3.61 -2.26 -12.21
CA ILE A 28 4.63 -3.26 -11.83
C ILE A 28 4.11 -4.23 -10.76
N TYR A 29 3.07 -3.85 -10.02
CA TYR A 29 2.45 -4.69 -9.01
C TYR A 29 1.02 -4.25 -8.74
N SER A 30 0.12 -5.18 -8.42
CA SER A 30 -1.25 -4.89 -8.01
C SER A 30 -1.78 -5.93 -7.04
N PHE A 31 -2.58 -5.50 -6.07
CA PHE A 31 -3.20 -6.35 -5.06
C PHE A 31 -4.51 -5.75 -4.56
N ASN A 32 -5.23 -6.47 -3.69
CA ASN A 32 -6.53 -6.04 -3.18
C ASN A 32 -6.79 -6.52 -1.76
N ASP A 33 -7.95 -6.14 -1.22
CA ASP A 33 -8.37 -6.48 0.13
C ASP A 33 -8.48 -7.98 0.41
N HIS A 34 -8.77 -8.81 -0.59
CA HIS A 34 -8.80 -10.28 -0.45
C HIS A 34 -7.42 -10.90 -0.26
N SER A 35 -6.36 -10.25 -0.76
CA SER A 35 -4.97 -10.67 -0.53
C SER A 35 -4.36 -10.11 0.76
N ALA A 36 -5.05 -9.19 1.44
CA ALA A 36 -4.52 -8.49 2.60
C ALA A 36 -4.96 -9.11 3.93
N THR A 37 -4.02 -9.15 4.88
CA THR A 37 -4.29 -9.57 6.26
C THR A 37 -5.40 -8.70 6.86
N GLY A 38 -6.50 -9.33 7.30
CA GLY A 38 -7.63 -8.61 7.89
C GLY A 38 -8.34 -7.63 6.96
N ARG A 39 -8.10 -7.68 5.63
CA ARG A 39 -8.62 -6.73 4.62
C ARG A 39 -8.23 -5.27 4.88
N VAL A 40 -7.18 -5.02 5.66
CA VAL A 40 -6.68 -3.68 5.94
C VAL A 40 -5.58 -3.33 4.95
N LEU A 41 -5.64 -2.13 4.38
CA LEU A 41 -4.52 -1.65 3.56
C LEU A 41 -3.37 -1.21 4.46
N ASP A 42 -2.33 -2.05 4.52
CA ASP A 42 -1.02 -1.75 5.08
C ASP A 42 0.04 -2.41 4.19
N SER A 43 0.78 -1.60 3.45
CA SER A 43 1.76 -2.06 2.48
C SER A 43 3.06 -1.30 2.59
N ILE A 44 4.17 -2.01 2.38
CA ILE A 44 5.52 -1.45 2.34
C ILE A 44 6.07 -1.66 0.95
N VAL A 45 6.62 -0.61 0.37
CA VAL A 45 7.29 -0.68 -0.93
C VAL A 45 8.74 -0.31 -0.74
N LEU A 46 9.59 -1.19 -1.22
CA LEU A 46 10.99 -1.22 -0.89
C LEU A 46 11.78 -1.83 -2.04
N THR A 47 13.03 -1.41 -2.21
CA THR A 47 13.90 -2.00 -3.21
C THR A 47 14.38 -3.39 -2.77
N PRO A 48 14.89 -4.23 -3.69
CA PRO A 48 15.43 -5.54 -3.32
C PRO A 48 16.52 -5.49 -2.24
N ALA A 49 17.37 -4.45 -2.26
CA ALA A 49 18.40 -4.26 -1.23
C ALA A 49 17.78 -3.99 0.15
N GLN A 50 16.72 -3.19 0.22
CA GLN A 50 16.01 -2.88 1.46
C GLN A 50 15.24 -4.10 1.99
N MET A 51 14.69 -4.94 1.09
CA MET A 51 14.01 -6.18 1.46
C MET A 51 14.96 -7.17 2.15
N ILE A 52 16.22 -7.24 1.71
CA ILE A 52 17.24 -8.05 2.38
C ILE A 52 17.46 -7.57 3.81
N GLU A 53 17.53 -6.25 4.04
CA GLU A 53 17.71 -5.67 5.38
C GLU A 53 16.50 -5.97 6.29
N ILE A 54 15.28 -5.73 5.82
CA ILE A 54 14.05 -5.99 6.58
C ILE A 54 13.88 -7.47 6.96
N ARG A 55 14.33 -8.39 6.11
CA ARG A 55 14.23 -9.83 6.40
C ARG A 55 15.19 -10.29 7.50
N LYS A 56 16.23 -9.52 7.83
CA LYS A 56 17.15 -9.87 8.94
C LYS A 56 16.48 -9.72 10.30
N ASP A 57 15.68 -8.67 10.45
CA ASP A 57 14.94 -8.37 11.67
C ASP A 57 13.64 -7.63 11.27
N LEU A 58 12.55 -8.39 11.14
CA LEU A 58 11.26 -7.83 10.73
C LEU A 58 10.60 -7.13 11.93
N PRO A 59 10.43 -5.79 11.91
CA PRO A 59 9.79 -5.08 13.00
C PRO A 59 8.36 -5.58 13.24
N GLU A 60 7.97 -5.71 14.51
CA GLU A 60 6.65 -6.21 14.89
C GLU A 60 5.51 -5.41 14.24
N GLU A 61 5.67 -4.09 14.16
CA GLU A 61 4.71 -3.17 13.54
C GLU A 61 4.51 -3.37 12.03
N LEU A 62 5.40 -4.09 11.35
CA LEU A 62 5.28 -4.43 9.93
C LEU A 62 4.74 -5.86 9.71
N GLN A 63 4.48 -6.61 10.78
CA GLN A 63 3.90 -7.94 10.66
C GLN A 63 2.50 -7.86 10.04
N GLY A 64 2.27 -8.68 9.02
CA GLY A 64 1.00 -8.71 8.28
C GLY A 64 0.87 -7.66 7.17
N ALA A 65 1.83 -6.71 7.06
CA ALA A 65 1.89 -5.78 5.94
C ALA A 65 2.25 -6.51 4.63
N ILE A 66 1.72 -6.02 3.51
CA ILE A 66 2.08 -6.52 2.17
C ILE A 66 3.36 -5.83 1.73
N PHE A 67 4.43 -6.60 1.55
CA PHE A 67 5.69 -6.12 1.00
C PHE A 67 5.70 -6.20 -0.52
N VAL A 68 5.87 -5.06 -1.18
CA VAL A 68 6.01 -4.94 -2.63
C VAL A 68 7.48 -4.61 -2.93
N GLU A 69 8.21 -5.63 -3.37
CA GLU A 69 9.59 -5.43 -3.84
C GLU A 69 9.56 -4.79 -5.23
N ALA A 70 10.12 -3.59 -5.37
CA ALA A 70 10.09 -2.82 -6.61
C ALA A 70 11.46 -2.19 -6.90
N PRO A 71 12.13 -2.51 -8.02
CA PRO A 71 13.43 -1.95 -8.38
C PRO A 71 13.29 -0.56 -9.02
N ILE A 72 12.58 0.35 -8.35
CA ILE A 72 12.33 1.72 -8.80
C ILE A 72 12.65 2.72 -7.69
N ASP A 73 13.11 3.90 -8.09
CA ASP A 73 13.32 5.04 -7.17
C ASP A 73 12.17 6.06 -7.20
N GLU A 74 11.33 6.02 -8.24
CA GLU A 74 10.23 6.95 -8.45
C GLU A 74 9.03 6.23 -9.08
N GLY A 75 7.83 6.54 -8.58
CA GLY A 75 6.59 5.91 -9.00
C GLY A 75 5.37 6.47 -8.29
N MET A 76 4.24 5.76 -8.40
CA MET A 76 2.99 6.15 -7.74
C MET A 76 2.21 4.96 -7.19
N PHE A 77 1.44 5.22 -6.14
CA PHE A 77 0.43 4.33 -5.58
C PHE A 77 -0.94 4.81 -5.98
N VAL A 78 -1.72 3.93 -6.60
CA VAL A 78 -3.11 4.21 -6.93
C VAL A 78 -3.99 3.30 -6.10
N ILE A 79 -4.73 3.90 -5.16
CA ILE A 79 -5.75 3.22 -4.36
C ILE A 79 -7.11 3.44 -5.03
N ARG A 80 -7.84 2.36 -5.28
CA ARG A 80 -9.21 2.39 -5.78
C ARG A 80 -10.13 1.69 -4.80
N SER A 81 -11.33 2.22 -4.61
CA SER A 81 -12.35 1.64 -3.73
C SER A 81 -13.70 1.60 -4.43
N PHE A 82 -14.46 0.54 -4.19
CA PHE A 82 -15.77 0.32 -4.80
C PHE A 82 -16.86 1.06 -4.01
N VAL A 83 -17.73 1.78 -4.73
CA VAL A 83 -18.92 2.44 -4.19
C VAL A 83 -20.15 1.66 -4.68
N PRO A 84 -20.79 0.80 -3.84
CA PRO A 84 -21.94 0.01 -4.26
C PRO A 84 -23.16 0.85 -4.67
N ASP A 85 -23.42 1.92 -3.91
CA ASP A 85 -24.51 2.86 -4.13
C ASP A 85 -24.19 4.22 -3.46
N ASP A 86 -25.05 5.22 -3.66
CA ASP A 86 -24.82 6.59 -3.19
C ASP A 86 -24.64 6.72 -1.68
N SER A 87 -25.22 5.83 -0.88
CA SER A 87 -25.10 5.86 0.59
C SER A 87 -23.67 5.53 1.06
N TRP A 88 -22.87 4.85 0.24
CA TRP A 88 -21.48 4.49 0.54
C TRP A 88 -20.47 5.58 0.19
N LYS A 89 -20.84 6.56 -0.64
CA LYS A 89 -19.91 7.63 -1.07
C LYS A 89 -19.16 8.28 0.10
N PRO A 90 -19.82 8.70 1.21
CA PRO A 90 -19.10 9.33 2.31
C PRO A 90 -18.13 8.38 3.03
N ILE A 91 -18.44 7.08 3.08
CA ILE A 91 -17.58 6.07 3.72
C ILE A 91 -16.33 5.84 2.86
N VAL A 92 -16.51 5.67 1.55
CA VAL A 92 -15.42 5.47 0.59
C VAL A 92 -14.53 6.71 0.50
N SER A 93 -15.11 7.92 0.44
CA SER A 93 -14.33 9.16 0.46
C SER A 93 -13.46 9.26 1.71
N ARG A 94 -14.02 9.02 2.91
CA ARG A 94 -13.23 9.03 4.16
C ARG A 94 -12.15 7.94 4.22
N PHE A 95 -12.34 6.82 3.56
CA PHE A 95 -11.31 5.77 3.46
C PHE A 95 -10.13 6.27 2.63
N LEU A 96 -10.39 6.89 1.46
CA LEU A 96 -9.35 7.44 0.60
C LEU A 96 -8.68 8.68 1.21
N GLU A 97 -9.45 9.58 1.83
CA GLU A 97 -8.95 10.80 2.47
C GLU A 97 -8.02 10.52 3.65
N ARG A 98 -8.23 9.40 4.35
CA ARG A 98 -7.37 8.96 5.46
C ARG A 98 -6.20 8.09 5.02
N SER A 99 -6.03 7.88 3.71
CA SER A 99 -4.85 7.17 3.24
C SER A 99 -3.59 7.99 3.49
N SER A 100 -2.50 7.31 3.81
CA SER A 100 -1.19 7.92 4.01
C SER A 100 -0.12 7.21 3.18
N CYS A 101 0.91 7.96 2.82
CA CYS A 101 2.08 7.51 2.08
C CYS A 101 3.29 8.16 2.74
N GLU A 102 4.03 7.38 3.54
CA GLU A 102 5.03 7.90 4.46
C GLU A 102 6.36 7.18 4.28
N LEU A 103 7.42 7.96 4.13
CA LEU A 103 8.79 7.44 4.16
C LEU A 103 9.06 6.86 5.55
N GLN A 104 9.50 5.61 5.60
CA GLN A 104 9.92 4.96 6.83
C GLN A 104 11.44 5.10 6.95
N GLY A 105 11.87 5.60 8.11
CA GLY A 105 13.28 5.60 8.49
C GLY A 105 13.78 4.19 8.84
N TYR A 106 15.10 4.03 8.82
CA TYR A 106 15.80 2.92 9.45
C TYR A 106 16.01 3.17 10.93
#